data_AF-A0A3D4XCK6-F1
#
_entry.id   AF-A0A3D4XCK6-F1
#
_cell.length_a   1.000
_cell.length_b   1.000
_cell.length_c   1.000
_cell.angle_alpha   90.00
_cell.angle_beta   90.00
_cell.angle_gamma   90.00
#
_symmetry.space_group_name_H-M   'P 1'
#
loop_
_entity.id
_entity.type
_entity.pdbx_description
1 polymer ?
#
loop_
_entity_poly.entity_id
_entity_poly.type
_entity_poly.pdbx_seq_one_letter_code
_entity_poly.pdbx_strand_id
1 'polypeptide(L)'
;MELIMEILLEIFVGGASEAVSEKSLPLPVRILAAVLLLAFCAGVVGLLALLAVKSKNWVVTGIAVFMLVCLVVGAVKKYKELR
;
A
#
# COMPACT_ATOMS: atom_id res chain seq x y z
N MET A 1 20.29 -10.82 6.14
CA MET A 1 19.56 -9.64 6.65
C MET A 1 18.38 -9.31 5.74
N GLU A 2 18.57 -9.30 4.42
CA GLU A 2 17.50 -9.13 3.41
C GLU A 2 16.38 -10.16 3.56
N LEU A 3 16.73 -11.44 3.73
CA LEU A 3 15.75 -12.53 3.84
C LEU A 3 14.83 -12.40 5.09
N ILE A 4 15.36 -11.88 6.20
CA ILE A 4 14.57 -11.64 7.42
C ILE A 4 13.62 -10.45 7.24
N MET A 5 14.09 -9.39 6.57
CA MET A 5 13.27 -8.23 6.24
C MET A 5 12.14 -8.59 5.27
N GLU A 6 12.41 -9.43 4.27
CA GLU A 6 11.42 -9.89 3.30
C GLU A 6 10.31 -10.70 3.98
N ILE A 7 10.67 -11.66 4.83
CA ILE A 7 9.71 -12.45 5.62
C ILE A 7 8.88 -11.54 6.55
N LEU A 8 9.51 -10.58 7.23
CA LEU A 8 8.80 -9.63 8.10
C LEU A 8 7.81 -8.78 7.31
N LEU A 9 8.21 -8.28 6.14
CA LEU A 9 7.35 -7.51 5.26
C LEU A 9 6.17 -8.32 4.73
N GLU A 10 6.42 -9.57 4.33
CA GLU A 10 5.39 -10.47 3.82
C GLU A 10 4.36 -10.78 4.90
N ILE A 11 4.80 -11.12 6.12
CA ILE A 11 3.91 -11.36 7.26
C ILE A 11 3.12 -10.10 7.61
N PHE A 12 3.76 -8.93 7.60
CA PHE A 12 3.11 -7.68 8.01
C PHE A 12 2.09 -7.18 6.97
N VAL A 13 2.48 -7.13 5.69
CA VAL A 13 1.62 -6.67 4.60
C VAL A 13 0.56 -7.72 4.27
N GLY A 14 0.95 -8.99 4.20
CA GLY A 14 0.04 -10.12 3.99
C GLY A 14 -0.97 -10.23 5.12
N GLY A 15 -0.51 -10.26 6.37
CA GLY A 15 -1.37 -10.32 7.55
C GLY A 15 -2.30 -9.11 7.68
N ALA A 16 -1.84 -7.89 7.38
CA ALA A 16 -2.73 -6.72 7.36
C ALA A 16 -3.77 -6.81 6.22
N SER A 17 -3.40 -7.32 5.04
CA SER A 17 -4.30 -7.45 3.90
C SER A 17 -5.39 -8.48 4.16
N GLU A 18 -5.00 -9.63 4.71
CA GLU A 18 -5.93 -10.67 5.16
C GLU A 18 -6.84 -10.12 6.26
N ALA A 19 -6.29 -9.47 7.28
CA ALA A 19 -7.08 -8.90 8.38
C ALA A 19 -8.12 -7.87 7.91
N VAL A 20 -7.86 -7.12 6.84
CA VAL A 20 -8.84 -6.19 6.24
C VAL A 20 -9.96 -6.95 5.52
N SER A 21 -9.63 -8.02 4.81
CA SER A 21 -10.58 -8.80 4.00
C SER A 21 -11.42 -9.77 4.83
N GLU A 22 -10.86 -10.27 5.92
CA GLU A 22 -11.44 -11.27 6.81
C GLU A 22 -12.72 -10.75 7.50
N LYS A 23 -13.87 -11.36 7.22
CA LYS A 23 -15.15 -11.02 7.87
C LYS A 23 -15.26 -11.53 9.31
N SER A 24 -14.41 -12.49 9.71
CA SER A 24 -14.42 -13.09 11.05
C SER A 24 -13.86 -12.15 12.12
N LEU A 25 -13.08 -11.13 11.72
CA LEU A 25 -12.51 -10.15 12.63
C LEU A 25 -13.49 -9.02 12.97
N PRO A 26 -13.49 -8.54 14.22
CA PRO A 26 -14.34 -7.43 14.63
C PRO A 26 -14.01 -6.15 13.84
N LEU A 27 -15.04 -5.38 13.46
CA LEU A 27 -14.94 -4.18 12.64
C LEU A 27 -13.81 -3.19 13.06
N PRO A 28 -13.59 -2.92 14.37
CA PRO A 28 -12.49 -2.05 14.81
C PRO A 28 -11.12 -2.54 14.34
N VAL A 29 -10.87 -3.86 14.40
CA VAL A 29 -9.58 -4.46 14.00
C VAL A 29 -9.38 -4.35 12.49
N ARG A 30 -10.45 -4.55 11.70
CA ARG A 30 -10.41 -4.38 10.24
C ARG A 30 -10.11 -2.94 9.83
N ILE A 31 -10.71 -1.97 10.52
CA ILE A 31 -10.47 -0.54 10.28
C ILE A 31 -9.02 -0.20 10.64
N LEU A 32 -8.53 -0.68 11.79
CA LEU A 32 -7.15 -0.44 12.22
C LEU A 32 -6.15 -1.02 11.22
N ALA A 33 -6.35 -2.26 10.77
CA ALA A 33 -5.52 -2.89 9.74
C ALA A 33 -5.57 -2.11 8.41
N ALA A 34 -6.75 -1.64 8.00
CA ALA A 34 -6.91 -0.85 6.76
C ALA A 34 -6.19 0.49 6.83
N VAL A 35 -6.29 1.19 7.97
CA VAL A 35 -5.58 2.46 8.21
C VAL A 35 -4.07 2.24 8.19
N LEU A 36 -3.59 1.16 8.82
CA LEU A 36 -2.17 0.82 8.88
C LEU A 36 -1.60 0.50 7.48
N LEU A 37 -2.35 -0.28 6.68
CA LEU A 37 -2.03 -0.53 5.27
C LEU A 37 -2.02 0.75 4.43
N LEU A 38 -3.00 1.62 4.60
CA LEU A 38 -3.08 2.89 3.89
C LEU A 38 -1.89 3.80 4.22
N ALA A 39 -1.56 3.92 5.51
CA ALA A 39 -0.40 4.69 5.96
C ALA A 39 0.91 4.14 5.37
N PHE A 40 1.05 2.81 5.35
CA PHE A 40 2.22 2.16 4.75
C PHE A 40 2.32 2.42 3.24
N CYS A 41 1.23 2.20 2.49
CA CYS A 41 1.18 2.49 1.05
C CYS A 41 1.46 3.97 0.73
N ALA A 42 0.83 4.89 1.46
CA ALA A 42 1.06 6.32 1.30
C ALA A 42 2.52 6.69 1.61
N GLY A 43 3.11 6.09 2.64
CA GLY A 43 4.52 6.25 2.99
C GLY A 43 5.45 5.80 1.85
N VAL A 44 5.23 4.60 1.30
CA VAL A 44 6.04 4.06 0.19
C VAL A 44 5.92 4.92 -1.07
N VAL A 45 4.69 5.31 -1.45
CA VAL A 45 4.46 6.20 -2.60
C VAL A 45 5.09 7.57 -2.39
N GLY A 46 4.96 8.14 -1.19
CA GLY A 46 5.60 9.40 -0.83
C GLY A 46 7.12 9.34 -0.92
N LEU A 47 7.73 8.24 -0.43
CA LEU A 47 9.16 7.98 -0.52
C LEU A 47 9.63 7.87 -1.97
N LEU A 48 8.89 7.15 -2.82
CA LEU A 48 9.15 7.04 -4.25
C LEU A 48 9.06 8.40 -4.96
N ALA A 49 8.06 9.22 -4.61
CA ALA A 49 7.92 10.56 -5.16
C ALA A 49 9.09 11.47 -4.73
N LEU A 50 9.51 11.40 -3.46
CA LEU A 50 10.66 12.14 -2.94
C LEU A 50 11.97 11.73 -3.64
N LEU A 51 12.17 10.42 -3.83
CA LEU A 51 13.29 9.86 -4.59
C LEU A 51 13.27 10.30 -6.05
N ALA A 52 12.11 10.29 -6.70
CA ALA A 52 11.94 10.75 -8.07
C ALA A 52 12.37 12.22 -8.24
N VAL A 53 11.91 13.09 -7.33
CA VAL A 53 12.28 14.53 -7.33
C VAL A 53 13.77 14.71 -7.09
N LYS A 54 14.33 14.01 -6.10
CA LYS A 54 15.74 14.16 -5.72
C LYS A 54 16.69 13.60 -6.78
N SER A 55 16.31 12.51 -7.43
CA SER A 55 17.17 11.82 -8.38
C SER A 55 17.12 12.42 -9.79
N LYS A 56 16.20 13.36 -10.10
CA LYS A 56 15.97 13.95 -11.43
C LYS A 56 15.85 12.91 -12.56
N ASN A 57 15.51 11.67 -12.20
CA ASN A 57 15.61 10.54 -13.09
C ASN A 57 14.21 10.24 -13.63
N TRP A 58 14.01 10.46 -14.93
CA TRP A 58 12.69 10.43 -15.57
C TRP A 58 12.00 9.06 -15.45
N VAL A 59 12.80 7.99 -15.40
CA VAL A 59 12.32 6.61 -15.21
C VAL A 59 11.68 6.43 -13.83
N VAL A 60 12.33 6.93 -12.77
CA VAL A 60 11.82 6.80 -11.39
C VAL A 60 10.54 7.62 -11.21
N THR A 61 10.46 8.80 -11.83
CA THR A 61 9.25 9.61 -11.88
C THR A 61 8.10 8.87 -12.59
N GLY A 62 8.38 8.22 -13.72
CA GLY A 62 7.39 7.43 -14.44
C GLY A 62 6.82 6.28 -13.60
N ILE A 63 7.69 5.55 -12.87
CA ILE A 63 7.27 4.46 -11.98
C ILE A 63 6.41 4.99 -10.82
N ALA A 64 6.82 6.11 -10.21
CA ALA A 64 6.06 6.72 -9.11
C ALA A 64 4.65 7.16 -9.56
N VAL A 65 4.54 7.81 -10.72
CA VAL A 65 3.25 8.23 -11.28
C VAL A 65 2.39 7.02 -11.65
N PHE A 66 2.97 5.99 -12.28
CA PHE A 66 2.26 4.77 -12.63
C PHE A 66 1.69 4.04 -11.40
N MET A 67 2.49 3.92 -10.33
CA MET A 67 2.00 3.35 -9.06
C MET A 67 0.84 4.17 -8.48
N LEU A 68 0.93 5.50 -8.52
CA LEU A 68 -0.11 6.39 -8.01
C LEU A 68 -1.43 6.20 -8.76
N VAL A 69 -1.37 6.11 -10.10
CA VAL A 69 -2.54 5.83 -10.95
C VAL A 69 -3.15 4.47 -10.62
N CYS A 70 -2.34 3.41 -10.49
CA CYS A 70 -2.82 2.08 -10.11
C CYS A 70 -3.53 2.09 -8.74
N LEU A 71 -2.99 2.83 -7.77
CA LEU A 71 -3.59 2.97 -6.45
C LEU A 71 -4.97 3.65 -6.51
N VAL A 72 -5.08 4.74 -7.28
CA VAL A 72 -6.35 5.44 -7.49
C VAL A 72 -7.36 4.55 -8.21
N VAL A 73 -6.95 3.87 -9.28
CA VAL A 73 -7.82 2.94 -10.02
C VAL A 73 -8.31 1.79 -9.13
N GLY A 74 -7.42 1.23 -8.31
CA GLY A 74 -7.76 0.18 -7.34
C GLY A 74 -8.77 0.67 -6.29
N ALA A 75 -8.54 1.87 -5.73
CA ALA A 75 -9.47 2.49 -4.79
C ALA A 75 -10.84 2.76 -5.42
N VAL A 76 -10.88 3.29 -6.65
CA VAL A 76 -12.12 3.59 -7.39
C VAL A 76 -12.88 2.30 -7.73
N LYS A 77 -12.20 1.25 -8.21
CA LYS A 77 -12.84 -0.06 -8.45
C LYS A 77 -13.47 -0.61 -7.18
N LYS A 78 -12.72 -0.61 -6.08
CA LYS A 78 -13.20 -1.14 -4.80
C LYS A 78 -14.36 -0.33 -4.24
N TYR A 79 -14.35 0.99 -4.41
CA TYR A 79 -15.47 1.87 -4.03
C TYR A 79 -16.73 1.58 -4.85
N LYS A 80 -16.57 1.26 -6.15
CA LYS A 80 -17.69 0.91 -7.04
C LYS A 80 -18.29 -0.47 -6.73
N GLU A 81 -17.50 -1.39 -6.20
CA GLU A 81 -17.95 -2.74 -5.80
C GLU A 81 -18.67 -2.73 -4.44
N LEU A 82 -18.41 -1.72 -3.61
CA LEU A 82 -19.08 -1.50 -2.32
C LEU A 82 -20.42 -0.76 -2.41
N ARG A 83 -20.79 -0.23 -3.58
CA ARG A 83 -22.03 0.53 -3.83
C ARG A 83 -23.03 -0.31 -4.61
#